data_AF-A0A0A9EJ81-F1
#
_entry.id   AF-A0A0A9EJ81-F1
#
_cell.length_a   1.000
_cell.length_b   1.000
_cell.length_c   1.000
_cell.angle_alpha   90.00
_cell.angle_beta   90.00
_cell.angle_gamma   90.00
#
_symmetry.space_group_name_H-M   'P 1'
#
loop_
_entity.id
_entity.type
_entity.pdbx_description
1 polymer ?
#
loop_
_entity_poly.entity_id
_entity_poly.type
_entity_poly.pdbx_seq_one_letter_code
_entity_poly.pdbx_strand_id
1 'polypeptide(L)'
;MEKSNFKLLSDDEYEVAQSGQYLLNLPIKVDESKVDNKLLARYFKEHPHDNLPAFADKYIIFRRGIGIDQTTDYFFMEKVDVIISRVWRSLLRFTRIDRLFSKKQCRSKKDTKKTDEINEDDEPDLYVERIRLEKMELSIRNLLRKMTIQEPTFERMIVVYRRASTETKPDRGIFVKHFKNIPMADMELVLPEKKNPSLTPMDWVKFLISAVIGLVTLISSLEMPKADVWVVVAILSGVIGYCAKNYFTFQANMVAYQNLITKSMYDKQLDSGKGTLLHLCDDVIQQEVKEVIVSYYILMEQGKATVQDLDLRCEQLIKEEFGVECNFDVVDAVKKLEKLSIVSRDSIGRILCVPLKRANEIIGTTTEELVLRAQQAPAGS
;
A
#
# COMPACT_ATOMS: atom_id res chain seq x y z
N MET A 1 14.43 6.80 8.61
CA MET A 1 13.66 6.70 7.36
C MET A 1 14.61 6.64 6.17
N GLU A 2 15.41 7.69 5.94
CA GLU A 2 16.44 7.72 4.88
C GLU A 2 17.41 6.52 4.94
N LYS A 3 18.07 6.30 6.08
CA LYS A 3 18.94 5.13 6.31
C LYS A 3 18.27 3.76 6.15
N SER A 4 16.96 3.71 6.06
CA SER A 4 16.18 2.49 5.88
C SER A 4 15.60 2.37 4.47
N ASN A 5 16.01 3.26 3.55
CA ASN A 5 15.51 3.41 2.18
C ASN A 5 13.99 3.63 2.08
N PHE A 6 13.40 4.30 3.07
CA PHE A 6 12.03 4.76 2.98
C PHE A 6 11.97 6.13 2.32
N LYS A 7 11.19 6.24 1.24
CA LYS A 7 10.91 7.48 0.53
C LYS A 7 9.54 8.01 0.95
N LEU A 8 9.39 9.34 0.96
CA LEU A 8 8.08 9.96 1.16
C LEU A 8 7.19 9.63 -0.05
N LEU A 9 5.92 9.30 0.19
CA LEU A 9 4.99 9.04 -0.90
C LEU A 9 4.74 10.34 -1.68
N SER A 10 4.94 10.30 -3.00
CA SER A 10 4.72 11.45 -3.89
C SER A 10 3.23 11.66 -4.22
N ASP A 11 2.88 12.87 -4.66
CA ASP A 11 1.53 13.16 -5.16
C ASP A 11 1.19 12.32 -6.40
N ASP A 12 2.16 12.05 -7.28
CA ASP A 12 1.96 11.22 -8.47
C ASP A 12 1.62 9.77 -8.10
N GLU A 13 2.37 9.16 -7.16
CA GLU A 13 2.07 7.81 -6.65
C GLU A 13 0.70 7.77 -5.93
N TYR A 14 0.34 8.84 -5.22
CA TYR A 14 -0.95 8.97 -4.56
C TYR A 14 -2.11 9.08 -5.55
N GLU A 15 -1.98 9.87 -6.61
CA GLU A 15 -2.97 9.96 -7.69
C GLU A 15 -3.12 8.63 -8.42
N VAL A 16 -2.00 7.95 -8.69
CA VAL A 16 -1.97 6.61 -9.28
C VAL A 16 -2.68 5.61 -8.36
N ALA A 17 -2.47 5.66 -7.05
CA ALA A 17 -3.20 4.86 -6.07
C ALA A 17 -4.72 5.14 -6.13
N GLN A 18 -5.16 6.40 -6.16
CA GLN A 18 -6.58 6.75 -6.21
C GLN A 18 -7.29 6.40 -7.53
N SER A 19 -6.55 6.20 -8.62
CA SER A 19 -7.14 5.93 -9.95
C SER A 19 -7.78 4.55 -10.11
N GLY A 20 -7.85 3.72 -9.05
CA GLY A 20 -8.56 2.44 -9.11
C GLY A 20 -8.98 1.88 -7.76
N GLN A 21 -9.75 0.80 -7.84
CA GLN A 21 -10.16 -0.03 -6.71
C GLN A 21 -9.80 -1.47 -7.06
N TYR A 22 -9.16 -2.20 -6.15
CA TYR A 22 -8.66 -3.56 -6.44
C TYR A 22 -9.44 -4.63 -5.67
N LEU A 23 -9.66 -4.46 -4.36
CA LEU A 23 -10.43 -5.43 -3.55
C LEU A 23 -11.84 -4.96 -3.16
N LEU A 24 -12.17 -3.70 -3.40
CA LEU A 24 -13.31 -3.04 -2.75
C LEU A 24 -14.35 -2.52 -3.73
N ASN A 25 -15.60 -2.95 -3.55
CA ASN A 25 -16.77 -2.38 -4.22
C ASN A 25 -17.33 -1.13 -3.52
N LEU A 26 -16.74 -0.72 -2.38
CA LEU A 26 -17.13 0.45 -1.60
C LEU A 26 -15.97 1.44 -1.53
N PRO A 27 -16.21 2.75 -1.79
CA PRO A 27 -15.16 3.76 -1.70
C PRO A 27 -14.75 3.95 -0.23
N ILE A 28 -13.53 3.53 0.13
CA ILE A 28 -12.94 3.79 1.45
C ILE A 28 -12.36 5.19 1.46
N LYS A 29 -12.97 6.14 2.17
CA LYS A 29 -12.38 7.47 2.32
C LYS A 29 -11.95 7.73 3.74
N VAL A 30 -10.89 8.52 3.90
CA VAL A 30 -10.49 9.04 5.20
C VAL A 30 -11.48 10.10 5.65
N ASP A 31 -11.89 10.03 6.91
CA ASP A 31 -12.61 11.08 7.60
C ASP A 31 -11.63 12.13 8.09
N GLU A 32 -11.37 13.13 7.23
CA GLU A 32 -10.39 14.19 7.50
C GLU A 32 -10.72 15.00 8.76
N SER A 33 -11.99 15.01 9.19
CA SER A 33 -12.42 15.73 10.41
C SER A 33 -11.85 15.12 11.69
N LYS A 34 -11.44 13.85 11.65
CA LYS A 34 -10.89 13.11 12.79
C LYS A 34 -9.36 13.07 12.82
N VAL A 35 -8.69 13.78 11.91
CA VAL A 35 -7.23 13.85 11.81
C VAL A 35 -6.76 15.27 12.12
N ASP A 36 -5.72 15.40 12.96
CA ASP A 36 -5.12 16.70 13.26
C ASP A 36 -4.29 17.18 12.06
N ASN A 37 -4.54 18.40 11.60
CA ASN A 37 -3.79 19.04 10.52
C ASN A 37 -2.76 20.07 11.01
N LYS A 38 -2.65 20.30 12.33
CA LYS A 38 -1.78 21.35 12.88
C LYS A 38 -0.36 20.85 13.17
N LEU A 39 -0.22 19.60 13.64
CA LEU A 39 1.07 19.05 14.04
C LEU A 39 2.07 19.04 12.87
N LEU A 40 1.70 18.40 11.77
CA LEU A 40 2.60 18.19 10.64
C LEU A 40 2.80 19.48 9.85
N ALA A 41 1.76 20.28 9.68
CA ALA A 41 1.88 21.61 9.09
C ALA A 41 2.88 22.50 9.85
N ARG A 42 2.88 22.44 11.19
CA ARG A 42 3.88 23.15 11.99
C ARG A 42 5.28 22.56 11.82
N TYR A 43 5.40 21.23 11.85
CA TYR A 43 6.68 20.54 11.70
C TYR A 43 7.37 20.90 10.39
N PHE A 44 6.65 20.84 9.26
CA PHE A 44 7.20 21.17 7.93
C PHE A 44 7.43 22.66 7.71
N LYS A 45 6.76 23.53 8.46
CA LYS A 45 7.08 24.96 8.48
C LYS A 45 8.42 25.24 9.16
N GLU A 46 8.74 24.47 10.20
CA GLU A 46 10.02 24.56 10.92
C GLU A 46 11.15 23.79 10.19
N HIS A 47 10.80 22.74 9.44
CA HIS A 47 11.72 21.89 8.66
C HIS A 47 11.22 21.79 7.21
N PRO A 48 11.57 22.76 6.35
CA PRO A 48 11.21 22.73 4.95
C PRO A 48 11.75 21.46 4.29
N HIS A 49 10.89 20.79 3.54
CA HIS A 49 11.24 19.60 2.77
C HIS A 49 10.72 19.80 1.36
N ASP A 50 11.52 19.44 0.35
CA ASP A 50 11.12 19.54 -1.05
C ASP A 50 10.08 18.47 -1.40
N ASN A 51 9.19 18.75 -2.36
CA ASN A 51 8.19 17.81 -2.88
C ASN A 51 7.24 17.20 -1.81
N LEU A 52 6.75 18.02 -0.88
CA LEU A 52 5.73 17.58 0.07
C LEU A 52 4.38 17.34 -0.63
N PRO A 53 3.73 16.19 -0.39
CA PRO A 53 2.43 15.90 -0.98
C PRO A 53 1.33 16.78 -0.38
N ALA A 54 0.26 16.98 -1.15
CA ALA A 54 -0.84 17.87 -0.77
C ALA A 54 -1.55 17.47 0.54
N PHE A 55 -1.46 16.20 0.94
CA PHE A 55 -2.05 15.64 2.16
C PHE A 55 -1.09 15.56 3.36
N ALA A 56 0.16 16.03 3.21
CA ALA A 56 1.21 15.94 4.25
C ALA A 56 0.87 16.68 5.55
N ASP A 57 -0.08 17.63 5.51
CA ASP A 57 -0.57 18.34 6.68
C ASP A 57 -1.36 17.44 7.65
N LYS A 58 -2.03 16.41 7.13
CA LYS A 58 -2.89 15.48 7.89
C LYS A 58 -2.16 14.21 8.31
N TYR A 59 -1.47 13.58 7.37
CA TYR A 59 -0.72 12.35 7.62
C TYR A 59 0.44 12.23 6.65
N ILE A 60 1.50 11.57 7.08
CA ILE A 60 2.66 11.26 6.27
C ILE A 60 2.67 9.78 5.97
N ILE A 61 2.98 9.44 4.72
CA ILE A 61 3.16 8.08 4.27
C ILE A 61 4.59 7.95 3.75
N PHE A 62 5.30 6.99 4.30
CA PHE A 62 6.60 6.56 3.78
C PHE A 62 6.44 5.19 3.15
N ARG A 63 7.03 4.99 1.97
CA ARG A 63 7.03 3.72 1.25
C ARG A 63 8.45 3.21 1.05
N ARG A 64 8.61 1.90 0.95
CA ARG A 64 9.85 1.22 0.55
C ARG A 64 9.51 -0.01 -0.28
N GLY A 65 10.15 -0.14 -1.43
CA GLY A 65 9.97 -1.24 -2.39
C GLY A 65 8.63 -1.21 -3.12
N ILE A 66 8.65 -1.69 -4.37
CA ILE A 66 7.45 -1.92 -5.19
C ILE A 66 7.38 -3.42 -5.50
N GLY A 67 6.38 -4.08 -4.93
CA GLY A 67 6.10 -5.50 -5.14
C GLY A 67 4.93 -5.70 -6.08
N ILE A 68 4.59 -6.97 -6.34
CA ILE A 68 3.48 -7.35 -7.23
C ILE A 68 2.48 -8.19 -6.43
N ASP A 69 1.20 -7.81 -6.45
CA ASP A 69 0.10 -8.66 -6.00
C ASP A 69 -0.68 -9.18 -7.21
N GLN A 70 -0.85 -10.50 -7.26
CA GLN A 70 -1.56 -11.19 -8.33
C GLN A 70 -2.65 -12.05 -7.73
N THR A 71 -3.88 -11.84 -8.20
CA THR A 71 -5.02 -12.70 -7.86
C THR A 71 -5.55 -13.36 -9.12
N THR A 72 -5.58 -14.69 -9.14
CA THR A 72 -6.11 -15.47 -10.26
C THR A 72 -7.39 -16.20 -9.84
N ASP A 73 -8.53 -15.73 -10.34
CA ASP A 73 -9.82 -16.34 -10.06
C ASP A 73 -10.76 -16.24 -11.28
N TYR A 74 -11.95 -16.82 -11.20
CA TYR A 74 -12.96 -16.77 -12.24
C TYR A 74 -13.61 -15.38 -12.35
N PHE A 75 -13.65 -14.60 -11.25
CA PHE A 75 -14.20 -13.23 -11.19
C PHE A 75 -15.52 -13.05 -11.96
N PHE A 76 -16.43 -14.03 -11.86
CA PHE A 76 -17.58 -14.11 -12.76
C PHE A 76 -18.53 -12.92 -12.60
N MET A 77 -18.87 -12.57 -11.35
CA MET A 77 -19.79 -11.47 -11.06
C MET A 77 -19.16 -10.12 -11.43
N GLU A 78 -17.87 -9.94 -11.14
CA GLU A 78 -17.12 -8.73 -11.45
C GLU A 78 -17.05 -8.51 -12.97
N LYS A 79 -16.85 -9.57 -13.76
CA LYS A 79 -16.88 -9.48 -15.22
C LYS A 79 -18.27 -9.13 -15.74
N VAL A 80 -19.33 -9.72 -15.17
CA VAL A 80 -20.72 -9.43 -15.53
C VAL A 80 -21.02 -7.95 -15.25
N ASP A 81 -20.63 -7.43 -14.08
CA ASP A 81 -20.80 -6.03 -13.71
C ASP A 81 -20.04 -5.09 -14.66
N VAL A 82 -18.81 -5.42 -15.06
CA VAL A 82 -18.05 -4.65 -16.06
C VAL A 82 -18.79 -4.62 -17.40
N ILE A 83 -19.34 -5.75 -17.87
CA ILE A 83 -20.13 -5.81 -19.11
C ILE A 83 -21.39 -4.95 -19.00
N ILE A 84 -22.15 -5.08 -17.90
CA ILE A 84 -23.34 -4.27 -17.64
C ILE A 84 -22.98 -2.79 -17.66
N SER A 85 -21.88 -2.39 -17.01
CA SER A 85 -21.44 -0.99 -16.96
C SER A 85 -21.05 -0.44 -18.35
N ARG A 86 -20.49 -1.27 -19.24
CA ARG A 86 -20.15 -0.91 -20.62
C ARG A 86 -21.42 -0.73 -21.46
N VAL A 87 -22.37 -1.66 -21.33
CA VAL A 87 -23.67 -1.58 -22.01
C VAL A 87 -24.45 -0.35 -21.54
N TRP A 88 -24.48 -0.09 -20.22
CA TRP A 88 -25.13 1.08 -19.64
C TRP A 88 -24.50 2.40 -20.11
N ARG A 89 -23.16 2.50 -20.12
CA ARG A 89 -22.45 3.66 -20.69
C ARG A 89 -22.74 3.85 -22.18
N SER A 90 -22.88 2.76 -22.94
CA SER A 90 -23.27 2.82 -24.35
C SER A 90 -24.70 3.36 -24.50
N LEU A 91 -25.63 2.88 -23.67
CA LEU A 91 -27.03 3.30 -23.65
C LEU A 91 -27.20 4.77 -23.23
N LEU A 92 -26.45 5.24 -22.23
CA LEU A 92 -26.41 6.66 -21.82
C LEU A 92 -25.84 7.57 -22.90
N ARG A 93 -24.78 7.13 -23.61
CA ARG A 93 -24.25 7.84 -24.77
C ARG A 93 -25.26 7.91 -25.92
N PHE A 94 -25.95 6.82 -26.18
CA PHE A 94 -26.98 6.73 -27.23
C PHE A 94 -28.17 7.66 -26.94
N THR A 95 -28.60 7.73 -25.68
CA THR A 95 -29.71 8.60 -25.24
C THR A 95 -29.30 10.06 -25.02
N ARG A 96 -28.01 10.42 -25.18
CA ARG A 96 -27.42 11.77 -24.98
C ARG A 96 -27.64 12.40 -23.59
N ILE A 97 -28.09 11.62 -22.60
CA ILE A 97 -28.34 12.07 -21.21
C ILE A 97 -27.02 12.33 -20.45
N ASP A 98 -25.89 11.85 -20.97
CA ASP A 98 -24.54 12.07 -20.41
C ASP A 98 -24.17 13.56 -20.20
N ARG A 99 -24.81 14.50 -20.92
CA ARG A 99 -24.60 15.95 -20.72
C ARG A 99 -25.12 16.45 -19.36
N LEU A 100 -26.08 15.78 -18.74
CA LEU A 100 -26.64 16.17 -17.44
C LEU A 100 -25.86 15.61 -16.25
N PHE A 101 -25.14 14.50 -16.43
CA PHE A 101 -24.40 13.81 -15.37
C PHE A 101 -22.87 13.97 -15.45
N SER A 102 -22.37 14.85 -16.33
CA SER A 102 -20.94 15.12 -16.46
C SER A 102 -20.40 15.93 -15.27
N LYS A 103 -20.20 15.24 -14.13
CA LYS A 103 -19.26 15.68 -13.11
C LYS A 103 -17.86 15.43 -13.68
N LYS A 104 -17.08 16.52 -13.82
CA LYS A 104 -15.66 16.58 -14.23
C LYS A 104 -14.92 15.28 -13.92
N GLN A 105 -14.80 14.41 -14.92
CA GLN A 105 -13.88 13.28 -14.85
C GLN A 105 -12.51 13.87 -15.18
N CYS A 106 -11.60 13.89 -14.20
CA CYS A 106 -10.21 14.26 -14.46
C CYS A 106 -9.70 13.31 -15.55
N ARG A 107 -9.26 13.89 -16.67
CA ARG A 107 -8.54 13.14 -17.70
C ARG A 107 -7.32 12.54 -17.01
N SER A 108 -7.30 11.22 -16.86
CA SER A 108 -6.04 10.47 -16.71
C SER A 108 -5.15 10.92 -17.86
N LYS A 109 -4.07 11.63 -17.53
CA LYS A 109 -3.00 11.89 -18.49
C LYS A 109 -2.52 10.53 -18.96
N LYS A 110 -2.45 10.39 -20.29
CA LYS A 110 -1.87 9.26 -21.01
C LYS A 110 -0.69 8.65 -20.23
N ASP A 111 -0.76 7.35 -20.02
CA ASP A 111 0.37 6.46 -19.75
C ASP A 111 1.37 6.52 -20.93
N THR A 112 2.03 7.66 -21.14
CA THR A 112 3.26 7.78 -21.93
C THR A 112 3.87 9.15 -21.65
N LYS A 113 4.82 9.21 -20.72
CA LYS A 113 5.81 10.29 -20.69
C LYS A 113 7.20 9.66 -20.71
N LYS A 114 7.65 9.32 -21.93
CA LYS A 114 9.07 9.47 -22.25
C LYS A 114 9.34 10.97 -22.21
N THR A 115 9.99 11.43 -21.16
CA THR A 115 10.77 12.66 -21.19
C THR A 115 12.07 12.35 -20.49
N ASP A 116 13.12 12.30 -21.31
CA ASP A 116 14.52 12.29 -20.93
C ASP A 116 14.82 13.50 -20.05
N GLU A 117 14.82 13.31 -18.74
CA GLU A 117 15.69 14.03 -17.80
C GLU A 117 16.14 12.97 -16.79
N ILE A 118 17.33 12.42 -17.04
CA ILE A 118 17.99 11.50 -16.13
C ILE A 118 18.45 12.34 -14.93
N ASN A 119 17.70 12.32 -13.84
CA ASN A 119 18.30 12.49 -12.52
C ASN A 119 19.10 11.22 -12.25
N GLU A 120 20.41 11.34 -12.08
CA GLU A 120 21.33 10.21 -11.89
C GLU A 120 21.15 9.47 -10.54
N ASP A 121 20.23 9.92 -9.67
CA ASP A 121 20.02 9.39 -8.31
C ASP A 121 18.72 8.57 -8.11
N ASP A 122 17.86 8.45 -9.13
CA ASP A 122 16.63 7.66 -8.99
C ASP A 122 16.91 6.18 -9.33
N GLU A 123 17.05 5.36 -8.28
CA GLU A 123 16.99 3.89 -8.38
C GLU A 123 15.89 3.45 -9.36
N PRO A 124 16.11 2.38 -10.16
CA PRO A 124 15.11 1.88 -11.09
C PRO A 124 13.93 1.28 -10.31
N ASP A 125 13.00 2.12 -9.86
CA ASP A 125 11.72 1.70 -9.33
C ASP A 125 11.03 0.87 -10.44
N LEU A 126 10.91 -0.45 -10.22
CA LEU A 126 10.34 -1.40 -11.18
C LEU A 126 8.99 -0.88 -11.71
N TYR A 127 8.92 -0.59 -13.01
CA TYR A 127 7.67 -0.25 -13.69
C TYR A 127 6.79 -1.50 -13.80
N VAL A 128 5.91 -1.70 -12.82
CA VAL A 128 4.95 -2.82 -12.83
C VAL A 128 3.65 -2.38 -13.52
N GLU A 129 3.34 -3.01 -14.65
CA GLU A 129 2.10 -2.72 -15.37
C GLU A 129 0.87 -3.25 -14.62
N ARG A 130 -0.18 -2.42 -14.59
CA ARG A 130 -1.49 -2.76 -13.99
C ARG A 130 -2.35 -3.54 -14.96
N ILE A 131 -2.74 -4.74 -14.56
CA ILE A 131 -3.59 -5.63 -15.36
C ILE A 131 -4.97 -5.68 -14.69
N ARG A 132 -5.93 -4.88 -15.21
CA ARG A 132 -7.29 -4.72 -14.66
C ARG A 132 -8.38 -5.28 -15.58
N LEU A 133 -9.45 -5.81 -14.98
CA LEU A 133 -10.64 -6.31 -15.67
C LEU A 133 -11.29 -5.28 -16.62
N GLU A 134 -11.26 -4.01 -16.26
CA GLU A 134 -11.92 -2.92 -16.98
C GLU A 134 -11.30 -2.64 -18.35
N LYS A 135 -9.98 -2.84 -18.48
CA LYS A 135 -9.21 -2.61 -19.70
C LYS A 135 -9.13 -3.87 -20.59
N MET A 136 -9.59 -5.02 -20.11
CA MET A 136 -9.53 -6.29 -20.84
C MET A 136 -10.69 -6.50 -21.82
N GLU A 137 -10.43 -7.26 -22.88
CA GLU A 137 -11.45 -7.73 -23.81
C GLU A 137 -12.29 -8.86 -23.19
N LEU A 138 -13.31 -8.47 -22.44
CA LEU A 138 -14.31 -9.37 -21.89
C LEU A 138 -15.32 -9.78 -22.98
N SER A 139 -15.35 -11.08 -23.29
CA SER A 139 -16.35 -11.73 -24.14
C SER A 139 -17.14 -12.75 -23.33
N ILE A 140 -18.37 -13.08 -23.74
CA ILE A 140 -19.24 -14.05 -23.07
C ILE A 140 -18.54 -15.42 -22.92
N ARG A 141 -17.68 -15.80 -23.87
CA ARG A 141 -16.86 -17.02 -23.80
C ARG A 141 -15.71 -16.94 -22.78
N ASN A 142 -15.20 -15.73 -22.51
CA ASN A 142 -14.11 -15.48 -21.55
C ASN A 142 -14.60 -15.31 -20.10
N LEU A 143 -15.92 -15.27 -19.87
CA LEU A 143 -16.51 -15.20 -18.53
C LEU A 143 -16.16 -16.43 -17.67
N LEU A 144 -16.16 -17.62 -18.27
CA LEU A 144 -15.91 -18.89 -17.60
C LEU A 144 -14.41 -19.24 -17.46
N ARG A 145 -13.50 -18.40 -17.98
CA ARG A 145 -12.05 -18.62 -17.89
C ARG A 145 -11.49 -17.94 -16.65
N LYS A 146 -10.54 -18.60 -15.96
CA LYS A 146 -9.73 -17.95 -14.92
C LYS A 146 -8.97 -16.76 -15.51
N MET A 147 -8.92 -15.67 -14.77
CA MET A 147 -8.22 -14.45 -15.17
C MET A 147 -7.34 -13.97 -14.02
N THR A 148 -6.15 -13.51 -14.37
CA THR A 148 -5.18 -12.95 -13.44
C THR A 148 -5.30 -11.44 -13.46
N ILE A 149 -5.58 -10.86 -12.30
CA ILE A 149 -5.55 -9.42 -12.05
C ILE A 149 -4.21 -9.14 -11.36
N GLN A 150 -3.52 -8.09 -11.78
CA GLN A 150 -2.26 -7.68 -11.20
C GLN A 150 -2.33 -6.21 -10.79
N GLU A 151 -1.93 -5.94 -9.56
CA GLU A 151 -1.80 -4.58 -9.02
C GLU A 151 -0.42 -4.44 -8.34
N PRO A 152 0.32 -3.34 -8.60
CA PRO A 152 1.53 -3.04 -7.87
C PRO A 152 1.22 -2.82 -6.38
N THR A 153 2.15 -3.20 -5.52
CA THR A 153 2.05 -3.05 -4.08
C THR A 153 3.21 -2.23 -3.53
N PHE A 154 2.96 -1.48 -2.47
CA PHE A 154 4.04 -1.03 -1.60
C PHE A 154 4.47 -2.20 -0.72
N GLU A 155 5.72 -2.65 -0.85
CA GLU A 155 6.22 -3.78 -0.07
C GLU A 155 6.23 -3.47 1.41
N ARG A 156 6.66 -2.26 1.77
CA ARG A 156 6.61 -1.71 3.13
C ARG A 156 6.07 -0.30 3.11
N MET A 157 5.23 0.02 4.09
CA MET A 157 4.66 1.34 4.24
C MET A 157 4.55 1.73 5.70
N ILE A 158 4.95 2.95 6.04
CA ILE A 158 4.80 3.53 7.37
C ILE A 158 3.88 4.73 7.28
N VAL A 159 2.80 4.72 8.05
CA VAL A 159 1.83 5.81 8.12
C VAL A 159 1.98 6.51 9.47
N VAL A 160 2.21 7.82 9.45
CA VAL A 160 2.34 8.67 10.63
C VAL A 160 1.22 9.69 10.64
N TYR A 161 0.45 9.75 11.72
CA TYR A 161 -0.66 10.69 11.85
C TYR A 161 -0.95 11.01 13.32
N ARG A 162 -1.76 12.04 13.54
CA ARG A 162 -2.29 12.39 14.85
C ARG A 162 -3.81 12.49 14.77
N ARG A 163 -4.50 12.00 15.79
CA ARG A 163 -5.96 12.12 15.86
C ARG A 163 -6.36 13.56 16.19
N ALA A 164 -7.45 14.02 15.57
CA ALA A 164 -8.08 15.26 15.98
C ALA A 164 -8.59 15.09 17.41
N SER A 165 -8.34 16.08 18.24
CA SER A 165 -8.82 16.07 19.62
C SER A 165 -10.19 16.73 19.70
N THR A 166 -11.14 16.01 20.28
CA THR A 166 -12.50 16.51 20.56
C THR A 166 -12.60 17.20 21.93
N GLU A 167 -11.56 17.13 22.76
CA GLU A 167 -11.55 17.69 24.11
C GLU A 167 -10.76 19.02 24.19
N THR A 168 -10.96 19.76 25.28
CA THR A 168 -10.28 21.04 25.57
C THR A 168 -8.75 20.90 25.65
N LYS A 169 -8.23 19.69 25.77
CA LYS A 169 -6.79 19.39 25.71
C LYS A 169 -6.47 18.56 24.48
N PRO A 170 -5.54 19.02 23.62
CA PRO A 170 -5.20 18.30 22.40
C PRO A 170 -4.54 16.95 22.74
N ASP A 171 -5.11 15.85 22.25
CA ASP A 171 -4.53 14.50 22.33
C ASP A 171 -3.09 14.56 21.82
N ARG A 172 -2.12 14.20 22.64
CA ARG A 172 -0.69 14.30 22.28
C ARG A 172 -0.17 13.06 21.55
N GLY A 173 -1.00 12.02 21.40
CA GLY A 173 -0.62 10.76 20.77
C GLY A 173 -0.32 10.92 19.29
N ILE A 174 0.94 10.64 18.90
CA ILE A 174 1.33 10.43 17.51
C ILE A 174 1.24 8.93 17.23
N PHE A 175 0.48 8.58 16.20
CA PHE A 175 0.30 7.20 15.76
C PHE A 175 1.27 6.94 14.61
N VAL A 176 2.03 5.86 14.76
CA VAL A 176 2.93 5.33 13.73
C VAL A 176 2.48 3.90 13.47
N LYS A 177 2.23 3.53 12.22
CA LYS A 177 1.82 2.18 11.85
C LYS A 177 2.68 1.66 10.72
N HIS A 178 3.14 0.42 10.82
CA HIS A 178 3.94 -0.25 9.81
C HIS A 178 3.10 -1.34 9.12
N PHE A 179 3.09 -1.32 7.79
CA PHE A 179 2.37 -2.26 6.94
C PHE A 179 3.30 -2.93 5.93
N LYS A 180 2.90 -4.11 5.45
CA LYS A 180 3.52 -4.84 4.34
C LYS A 180 2.55 -5.12 3.19
N ASN A 181 3.08 -5.18 1.97
CA ASN A 181 2.40 -5.69 0.78
C ASN A 181 1.01 -5.08 0.57
N ILE A 182 0.93 -3.75 0.57
CA ILE A 182 -0.32 -3.01 0.41
C ILE A 182 -0.52 -2.69 -1.08
N PRO A 183 -1.60 -3.16 -1.72
CA PRO A 183 -1.92 -2.79 -3.10
C PRO A 183 -2.05 -1.28 -3.22
N MET A 184 -1.42 -0.68 -4.24
CA MET A 184 -1.47 0.77 -4.43
C MET A 184 -2.92 1.26 -4.57
N ALA A 185 -3.76 0.56 -5.33
CA ALA A 185 -5.19 0.87 -5.47
C ALA A 185 -5.97 0.85 -4.14
N ASP A 186 -5.54 0.06 -3.16
CA ASP A 186 -6.20 -0.07 -1.86
C ASP A 186 -5.38 0.59 -0.74
N MET A 187 -4.48 1.52 -1.06
CA MET A 187 -3.71 2.26 -0.05
C MET A 187 -4.63 3.01 0.91
N GLU A 188 -5.80 3.46 0.44
CA GLU A 188 -6.82 4.08 1.29
C GLU A 188 -7.27 3.16 2.42
N LEU A 189 -7.02 1.85 2.39
CA LEU A 189 -7.32 0.91 3.46
C LEU A 189 -6.47 1.11 4.71
N VAL A 190 -5.21 1.49 4.58
CA VAL A 190 -4.28 1.62 5.73
C VAL A 190 -4.36 2.97 6.43
N LEU A 191 -4.95 3.97 5.77
CA LEU A 191 -5.04 5.33 6.28
C LEU A 191 -5.84 5.43 7.59
N PRO A 192 -5.66 6.49 8.39
CA PRO A 192 -6.43 6.66 9.62
C PRO A 192 -7.93 6.87 9.36
N GLU A 193 -8.72 6.64 10.43
CA GLU A 193 -10.10 7.11 10.61
C GLU A 193 -10.98 7.01 9.35
N LYS A 194 -11.51 5.82 9.05
CA LYS A 194 -12.38 5.63 7.88
C LYS A 194 -13.71 6.35 8.05
N LYS A 195 -14.16 6.98 6.96
CA LYS A 195 -15.54 7.46 6.86
C LYS A 195 -16.48 6.27 6.81
N ASN A 196 -17.58 6.34 7.56
CA ASN A 196 -18.60 5.30 7.50
C ASN A 196 -19.18 5.26 6.07
N PRO A 197 -19.20 4.08 5.42
CA PRO A 197 -19.76 3.97 4.10
C PRO A 197 -21.25 4.33 4.12
N SER A 198 -21.63 5.33 3.32
CA SER A 198 -23.02 5.63 3.02
C SER A 198 -23.54 4.68 1.94
N LEU A 199 -24.86 4.56 1.81
CA LEU A 199 -25.49 3.88 0.69
C LEU A 199 -24.86 4.33 -0.64
N THR A 200 -24.54 3.37 -1.52
CA THR A 200 -23.97 3.72 -2.82
C THR A 200 -25.03 4.48 -3.63
N PRO A 201 -24.64 5.44 -4.49
CA PRO A 201 -25.61 6.16 -5.34
C PRO A 201 -26.48 5.22 -6.17
N MET A 202 -25.93 4.06 -6.56
CA MET A 202 -26.67 3.04 -7.29
C MET A 202 -27.77 2.41 -6.44
N ASP A 203 -27.54 2.20 -5.14
CA ASP A 203 -28.57 1.70 -4.24
C ASP A 203 -29.71 2.70 -4.11
N TRP A 204 -29.41 4.00 -4.01
CA TRP A 204 -30.41 5.07 -4.06
C TRP A 204 -31.26 5.02 -5.33
N VAL A 205 -30.63 4.81 -6.49
CA VAL A 205 -31.34 4.67 -7.77
C VAL A 205 -32.20 3.40 -7.78
N LYS A 206 -31.70 2.26 -7.30
CA LYS A 206 -32.48 1.02 -7.18
C LYS A 206 -33.69 1.21 -6.24
N PHE A 207 -33.50 1.89 -5.12
CA PHE A 207 -34.59 2.26 -4.20
C PHE A 207 -35.62 3.14 -4.91
N LEU A 208 -35.19 4.17 -5.64
CA LEU A 208 -36.07 5.10 -6.37
C LEU A 208 -36.86 4.39 -7.47
N ILE A 209 -36.20 3.54 -8.27
CA ILE A 209 -36.86 2.72 -9.30
C ILE A 209 -37.87 1.78 -8.66
N SER A 210 -37.50 1.09 -7.58
CA SER A 210 -38.40 0.16 -6.90
C SER A 210 -39.60 0.85 -6.25
N ALA A 211 -39.41 2.06 -5.71
CA ALA A 211 -40.47 2.88 -5.16
C ALA A 211 -41.42 3.39 -6.24
N VAL A 212 -40.88 3.84 -7.38
CA VAL A 212 -41.68 4.26 -8.55
C VAL A 212 -42.46 3.08 -9.11
N ILE A 213 -41.84 1.92 -9.32
CA ILE A 213 -42.55 0.70 -9.75
C ILE A 213 -43.64 0.33 -8.74
N GLY A 214 -43.32 0.30 -7.44
CA GLY A 214 -44.30 0.01 -6.38
C GLY A 214 -45.49 0.97 -6.42
N LEU A 215 -45.24 2.27 -6.58
CA LEU A 215 -46.26 3.31 -6.67
C LEU A 215 -47.11 3.20 -7.94
N VAL A 216 -46.49 2.97 -9.10
CA VAL A 216 -47.21 2.76 -10.37
C VAL A 216 -48.11 1.53 -10.27
N THR A 217 -47.60 0.42 -9.73
CA THR A 217 -48.39 -0.81 -9.55
C THR A 217 -49.59 -0.57 -8.61
N LEU A 218 -49.40 0.20 -7.53
CA LEU A 218 -50.48 0.59 -6.62
C LEU A 218 -51.55 1.44 -7.30
N ILE A 219 -51.16 2.50 -8.03
CA ILE A 219 -52.10 3.38 -8.74
C ILE A 219 -52.86 2.61 -9.82
N SER A 220 -52.17 1.83 -10.66
CA SER A 220 -52.82 0.99 -11.68
C SER A 220 -53.75 -0.07 -11.09
N SER A 221 -53.49 -0.55 -9.88
CA SER A 221 -54.41 -1.48 -9.19
C SER A 221 -55.68 -0.80 -8.68
N LEU A 222 -55.64 0.50 -8.35
CA LEU A 222 -56.80 1.28 -7.87
C LEU A 222 -57.75 1.70 -9.01
N GLU A 223 -57.24 1.85 -10.23
CA GLU A 223 -58.06 2.14 -11.43
C GLU A 223 -58.80 0.91 -11.97
N MET A 224 -58.47 -0.30 -11.48
CA MET A 224 -59.15 -1.53 -11.88
C MET A 224 -60.51 -1.64 -11.13
N PRO A 225 -61.65 -1.75 -11.84
CA PRO A 225 -62.99 -1.72 -11.23
C PRO A 225 -63.35 -2.93 -10.35
N LYS A 226 -62.43 -3.89 -10.19
CA LYS A 226 -62.53 -5.06 -9.30
C LYS A 226 -61.18 -5.35 -8.63
N ALA A 227 -60.60 -4.34 -7.97
CA ALA A 227 -59.40 -4.55 -7.18
C ALA A 227 -59.71 -5.50 -6.01
N ASP A 228 -59.29 -6.76 -6.13
CA ASP A 228 -59.38 -7.74 -5.05
C ASP A 228 -58.41 -7.34 -3.92
N VAL A 229 -58.89 -7.30 -2.68
CA VAL A 229 -58.12 -6.88 -1.49
C VAL A 229 -56.82 -7.70 -1.37
N TRP A 230 -56.86 -8.96 -1.80
CA TRP A 230 -55.69 -9.84 -1.83
C TRP A 230 -54.58 -9.39 -2.77
N VAL A 231 -54.91 -8.74 -3.89
CA VAL A 231 -53.91 -8.22 -4.85
C VAL A 231 -53.17 -7.03 -4.25
N VAL A 232 -53.88 -6.14 -3.56
CA VAL A 232 -53.29 -4.99 -2.87
C VAL A 232 -52.36 -5.45 -1.73
N VAL A 233 -52.79 -6.45 -0.95
CA VAL A 233 -51.96 -7.08 0.09
C VAL A 233 -50.72 -7.76 -0.49
N ALA A 234 -50.84 -8.44 -1.63
CA ALA A 234 -49.72 -9.07 -2.33
C ALA A 234 -48.69 -8.02 -2.82
N ILE A 235 -49.14 -6.90 -3.36
CA ILE A 235 -48.25 -5.81 -3.79
C ILE A 235 -47.56 -5.16 -2.58
N LEU A 236 -48.30 -4.84 -1.52
CA LEU A 236 -47.74 -4.26 -0.28
C LEU A 236 -46.71 -5.18 0.37
N SER A 237 -47.01 -6.48 0.50
CA SER A 237 -46.07 -7.47 1.02
C SER A 237 -44.83 -7.62 0.14
N GLY A 238 -44.98 -7.54 -1.19
CA GLY A 238 -43.86 -7.50 -2.13
C GLY A 238 -42.95 -6.29 -1.93
N VAL A 239 -43.52 -5.09 -1.75
CA VAL A 239 -42.75 -3.86 -1.49
C VAL A 239 -42.04 -3.94 -0.13
N ILE A 240 -42.74 -4.37 0.92
CA ILE A 240 -42.14 -4.56 2.26
C ILE A 240 -41.02 -5.60 2.21
N GLY A 241 -41.23 -6.73 1.53
CA GLY A 241 -40.22 -7.77 1.35
C GLY A 241 -39.00 -7.28 0.59
N TYR A 242 -39.19 -6.46 -0.45
CA TYR A 242 -38.09 -5.85 -1.21
C TYR A 242 -37.31 -4.83 -0.36
N CYS A 243 -37.99 -3.98 0.40
CA CYS A 243 -37.36 -3.06 1.36
C CYS A 243 -36.54 -3.82 2.41
N ALA A 244 -37.11 -4.88 2.99
CA ALA A 244 -36.41 -5.75 3.93
C ALA A 244 -35.18 -6.41 3.30
N LYS A 245 -35.30 -6.95 2.08
CA LYS A 245 -34.17 -7.54 1.33
C LYS A 245 -33.03 -6.53 1.14
N ASN A 246 -33.33 -5.31 0.71
CA ASN A 246 -32.31 -4.28 0.51
C ASN A 246 -31.66 -3.89 1.83
N TYR A 247 -32.41 -3.77 2.91
CA TYR A 247 -31.87 -3.50 4.24
C TYR A 247 -30.92 -4.62 4.71
N PHE A 248 -31.33 -5.88 4.59
CA PHE A 248 -30.46 -7.02 4.96
C PHE A 248 -29.23 -7.12 4.05
N THR A 249 -29.37 -6.81 2.77
CA THR A 249 -28.23 -6.76 1.83
C THR A 249 -27.25 -5.64 2.21
N PHE A 250 -27.77 -4.47 2.59
CA PHE A 250 -26.93 -3.39 3.10
C PHE A 250 -26.19 -3.80 4.38
N GLN A 251 -26.89 -4.41 5.35
CA GLN A 251 -26.27 -4.94 6.57
C GLN A 251 -25.17 -5.97 6.26
N ALA A 252 -25.44 -6.91 5.35
CA ALA A 252 -24.43 -7.89 4.92
C ALA A 252 -23.20 -7.22 4.28
N ASN A 253 -23.41 -6.20 3.44
CA ASN A 253 -22.33 -5.42 2.83
C ASN A 253 -21.52 -4.65 3.88
N MET A 254 -22.16 -4.12 4.93
CA MET A 254 -21.48 -3.44 6.05
C MET A 254 -20.62 -4.39 6.86
N VAL A 255 -21.13 -5.59 7.15
CA VAL A 255 -20.36 -6.63 7.85
C VAL A 255 -19.18 -7.08 7.00
N ALA A 256 -19.38 -7.31 5.69
CA ALA A 256 -18.30 -7.66 4.77
C ALA A 256 -17.21 -6.58 4.73
N TYR A 257 -17.60 -5.30 4.70
CA TYR A 257 -16.70 -4.16 4.75
C TYR A 257 -15.86 -4.14 6.04
N GLN A 258 -16.49 -4.29 7.20
CA GLN A 258 -15.81 -4.32 8.50
C GLN A 258 -14.85 -5.50 8.61
N ASN A 259 -15.29 -6.68 8.16
CA ASN A 259 -14.46 -7.89 8.14
C ASN A 259 -13.25 -7.72 7.24
N LEU A 260 -13.40 -7.11 6.07
CA LEU A 260 -12.29 -6.83 5.16
C LEU A 260 -11.28 -5.88 5.81
N ILE A 261 -11.72 -4.74 6.36
CA ILE A 261 -10.81 -3.81 7.06
C ILE A 261 -10.07 -4.52 8.18
N THR A 262 -10.79 -5.27 9.01
CA THR A 262 -10.21 -5.95 10.16
C THR A 262 -9.20 -7.00 9.72
N LYS A 263 -9.55 -7.83 8.73
CA LYS A 263 -8.68 -8.88 8.19
C LYS A 263 -7.45 -8.28 7.52
N SER A 264 -7.62 -7.28 6.67
CA SER A 264 -6.51 -6.63 5.99
C SER A 264 -5.58 -5.92 6.97
N MET A 265 -6.10 -5.28 8.02
CA MET A 265 -5.26 -4.73 9.08
C MET A 265 -4.49 -5.84 9.80
N TYR A 266 -5.14 -6.95 10.16
CA TYR A 266 -4.47 -8.07 10.83
C TYR A 266 -3.38 -8.72 9.96
N ASP A 267 -3.67 -8.97 8.69
CA ASP A 267 -2.76 -9.68 7.78
C ASP A 267 -1.58 -8.80 7.32
N LYS A 268 -1.83 -7.49 7.17
CA LYS A 268 -0.88 -6.56 6.54
C LYS A 268 -0.19 -5.62 7.53
N GLN A 269 -0.73 -5.38 8.73
CA GLN A 269 -0.04 -4.58 9.74
C GLN A 269 1.05 -5.41 10.41
N LEU A 270 2.28 -4.91 10.36
CA LEU A 270 3.44 -5.52 10.99
C LEU A 270 3.56 -5.08 12.45
N ASP A 271 3.45 -3.78 12.70
CA ASP A 271 3.67 -3.20 14.02
C ASP A 271 2.98 -1.83 14.16
N SER A 272 2.94 -1.29 15.37
CA SER A 272 2.37 0.01 15.72
C SER A 272 3.14 0.70 16.85
N GLY A 273 3.17 2.03 16.81
CA GLY A 273 3.78 2.89 17.81
C GLY A 273 5.26 2.60 18.00
N LYS A 274 5.67 2.32 19.25
CA LYS A 274 7.08 2.06 19.59
C LYS A 274 7.63 0.83 18.88
N GLY A 275 6.82 -0.21 18.67
CA GLY A 275 7.29 -1.42 18.00
C GLY A 275 7.73 -1.14 16.57
N THR A 276 7.02 -0.28 15.83
CA THR A 276 7.45 0.19 14.50
C THR A 276 8.84 0.82 14.51
N LEU A 277 9.14 1.64 15.52
CA LEU A 277 10.46 2.28 15.62
C LEU A 277 11.55 1.26 15.94
N LEU A 278 11.29 0.31 16.83
CA LEU A 278 12.24 -0.75 17.16
C LEU A 278 12.51 -1.65 15.95
N HIS A 279 11.47 -2.05 15.24
CA HIS A 279 11.60 -2.83 14.01
C HIS A 279 12.37 -2.06 12.93
N LEU A 280 12.15 -0.75 12.80
CA LEU A 280 12.91 0.06 11.84
C LEU A 280 14.39 0.17 12.23
N CYS A 281 14.68 0.37 13.52
CA CYS A 281 16.06 0.38 14.00
C CYS A 281 16.75 -0.95 13.74
N ASP A 282 16.07 -2.07 14.01
CA ASP A 282 16.61 -3.41 13.77
C ASP A 282 16.85 -3.64 12.27
N ASP A 283 15.91 -3.27 11.40
CA ASP A 283 16.07 -3.32 9.93
C ASP A 283 17.33 -2.55 9.47
N VAL A 284 17.56 -1.34 10.01
CA VAL A 284 18.76 -0.53 9.69
C VAL A 284 20.02 -1.22 10.18
N ILE A 285 20.04 -1.67 11.44
CA ILE A 285 21.23 -2.34 12.00
C ILE A 285 21.58 -3.58 11.18
N GLN A 286 20.59 -4.38 10.79
CA GLN A 286 20.81 -5.58 9.99
C GLN A 286 21.35 -5.23 8.59
N GLN A 287 20.86 -4.16 7.96
CA GLN A 287 21.37 -3.71 6.67
C GLN A 287 22.83 -3.24 6.79
N GLU A 288 23.12 -2.38 7.75
CA GLU A 288 24.46 -1.83 8.02
C GLU A 288 25.48 -2.94 8.34
N VAL A 289 25.06 -3.99 9.06
CA VAL A 289 25.90 -5.16 9.34
C VAL A 289 26.17 -5.99 8.08
N LYS A 290 25.15 -6.21 7.23
CA LYS A 290 25.32 -6.95 5.97
C LYS A 290 26.29 -6.25 5.03
N GLU A 291 26.17 -4.92 4.88
CA GLU A 291 27.08 -4.13 4.05
C GLU A 291 28.54 -4.24 4.54
N VAL A 292 28.76 -4.19 5.86
CA VAL A 292 30.08 -4.39 6.45
C VAL A 292 30.63 -5.80 6.20
N ILE A 293 29.81 -6.84 6.35
CA ILE A 293 30.21 -8.23 6.12
C ILE A 293 30.58 -8.46 4.66
N VAL A 294 29.73 -8.01 3.72
CA VAL A 294 29.96 -8.17 2.28
C VAL A 294 31.24 -7.45 1.85
N SER A 295 31.43 -6.20 2.30
CA SER A 295 32.65 -5.43 2.02
C SER A 295 33.91 -6.13 2.52
N TYR A 296 33.87 -6.64 3.76
CA TYR A 296 35.00 -7.36 4.34
C TYR A 296 35.29 -8.68 3.62
N TYR A 297 34.25 -9.42 3.26
CA TYR A 297 34.38 -10.68 2.51
C TYR A 297 35.06 -10.47 1.16
N ILE A 298 34.67 -9.46 0.39
CA ILE A 298 35.31 -9.15 -0.90
C ILE A 298 36.78 -8.79 -0.71
N LEU A 299 37.12 -7.97 0.30
CA LEU A 299 38.51 -7.61 0.59
C LEU A 299 39.35 -8.83 1.00
N MET A 300 38.75 -9.77 1.71
CA MET A 300 39.41 -11.00 2.16
C MET A 300 39.71 -11.95 0.99
N GLU A 301 38.76 -12.15 0.09
CA GLU A 301 38.88 -13.08 -1.05
C GLU A 301 39.66 -12.50 -2.22
N GLN A 302 39.43 -11.22 -2.55
CA GLN A 302 39.96 -10.58 -3.77
C GLN A 302 41.09 -9.57 -3.48
N GLY A 303 41.45 -9.41 -2.21
CA GLY A 303 42.55 -8.55 -1.76
C GLY A 303 42.23 -7.06 -1.82
N LYS A 304 43.29 -6.25 -1.93
CA LYS A 304 43.21 -4.79 -1.86
C LYS A 304 42.40 -4.21 -3.01
N ALA A 305 41.51 -3.27 -2.72
CA ALA A 305 40.66 -2.61 -3.72
C ALA A 305 40.61 -1.09 -3.52
N THR A 306 40.31 -0.33 -4.57
CA THR A 306 39.84 1.06 -4.41
C THR A 306 38.40 1.06 -3.92
N VAL A 307 37.88 2.23 -3.52
CA VAL A 307 36.48 2.36 -3.09
C VAL A 307 35.54 1.97 -4.23
N GLN A 308 35.78 2.47 -5.45
CA GLN A 308 34.96 2.18 -6.62
C GLN A 308 35.04 0.70 -7.03
N ASP A 309 36.24 0.12 -7.00
CA ASP A 309 36.40 -1.30 -7.34
C ASP A 309 35.69 -2.20 -6.32
N LEU A 310 35.76 -1.84 -5.03
CA LEU A 310 35.10 -2.59 -3.97
C LEU A 310 33.59 -2.53 -4.11
N ASP A 311 33.05 -1.34 -4.43
CA ASP A 311 31.64 -1.13 -4.68
C ASP A 311 31.09 -2.07 -5.76
N LEU A 312 31.71 -2.02 -6.94
CA LEU A 312 31.33 -2.83 -8.09
C LEU A 312 31.41 -4.33 -7.78
N ARG A 313 32.44 -4.76 -7.03
CA ARG A 313 32.60 -6.17 -6.64
C ARG A 313 31.53 -6.61 -5.64
N CYS A 314 31.12 -5.75 -4.72
CA CYS A 314 30.03 -6.01 -3.79
C CYS A 314 28.69 -6.15 -4.53
N GLU A 315 28.38 -5.22 -5.43
CA GLU A 315 27.18 -5.27 -6.27
C GLU A 315 27.16 -6.51 -7.17
N GLN A 316 28.29 -6.85 -7.78
CA GLN A 316 28.43 -8.03 -8.61
C GLN A 316 28.20 -9.31 -7.80
N LEU A 317 28.78 -9.42 -6.59
CA LEU A 317 28.53 -10.56 -5.71
C LEU A 317 27.04 -10.68 -5.36
N ILE A 318 26.39 -9.55 -5.03
CA ILE A 318 24.96 -9.55 -4.67
C ILE A 318 24.10 -9.99 -5.86
N LYS A 319 24.44 -9.53 -7.07
CA LYS A 319 23.76 -9.90 -8.30
C LYS A 319 23.96 -11.37 -8.67
N GLU A 320 25.17 -11.89 -8.56
CA GLU A 320 25.50 -13.27 -8.94
C GLU A 320 24.90 -14.29 -7.97
N GLU A 321 24.99 -14.05 -6.65
CA GLU A 321 24.54 -14.99 -5.62
C GLU A 321 23.04 -14.87 -5.31
N PHE A 322 22.47 -13.67 -5.37
CA PHE A 322 21.08 -13.43 -4.97
C PHE A 322 20.17 -12.96 -6.10
N GLY A 323 20.71 -12.64 -7.29
CA GLY A 323 19.92 -12.15 -8.42
C GLY A 323 19.33 -10.75 -8.21
N VAL A 324 19.89 -9.96 -7.28
CA VAL A 324 19.40 -8.63 -6.93
C VAL A 324 20.36 -7.58 -7.48
N GLU A 325 19.82 -6.61 -8.22
CA GLU A 325 20.55 -5.39 -8.59
C GLU A 325 20.30 -4.34 -7.50
N CYS A 326 21.38 -3.80 -6.92
CA CYS A 326 21.31 -2.74 -5.92
C CYS A 326 22.51 -1.81 -6.05
N ASN A 327 22.35 -0.58 -5.54
CA ASN A 327 23.45 0.36 -5.33
C ASN A 327 24.01 0.14 -3.91
N PHE A 328 25.27 -0.25 -3.80
CA PHE A 328 25.86 -0.63 -2.52
C PHE A 328 26.50 0.57 -1.79
N ASP A 329 26.26 0.77 -0.48
CA ASP A 329 26.92 1.85 0.28
C ASP A 329 28.30 1.41 0.79
N VAL A 330 29.26 1.28 -0.13
CA VAL A 330 30.63 0.89 0.23
C VAL A 330 31.30 1.89 1.16
N VAL A 331 30.99 3.18 1.01
CA VAL A 331 31.71 4.26 1.70
C VAL A 331 31.43 4.18 3.18
N ASP A 332 30.16 4.03 3.56
CA ASP A 332 29.79 3.93 4.96
C ASP A 332 30.19 2.57 5.56
N ALA A 333 30.16 1.48 4.77
CA ALA A 333 30.65 0.16 5.21
C ALA A 333 32.16 0.19 5.54
N VAL A 334 32.98 0.75 4.65
CA VAL A 334 34.43 0.88 4.85
C VAL A 334 34.73 1.77 6.05
N LYS A 335 34.03 2.89 6.21
CA LYS A 335 34.21 3.79 7.36
C LYS A 335 33.97 3.09 8.70
N LYS A 336 32.97 2.21 8.77
CA LYS A 336 32.71 1.39 9.98
C LYS A 336 33.83 0.39 10.24
N LEU A 337 34.31 -0.29 9.19
CA LEU A 337 35.44 -1.21 9.29
C LEU A 337 36.74 -0.49 9.71
N GLU A 338 36.98 0.72 9.23
CA GLU A 338 38.14 1.55 9.61
C GLU A 338 38.05 1.96 11.09
N LYS A 339 36.85 2.36 11.55
CA LYS A 339 36.60 2.70 12.95
C LYS A 339 36.86 1.51 13.89
N LEU A 340 36.54 0.30 13.42
CA LEU A 340 36.85 -0.95 14.12
C LEU A 340 38.31 -1.39 13.96
N SER A 341 39.16 -0.67 13.19
CA SER A 341 40.55 -1.07 12.89
C SER A 341 40.67 -2.44 12.19
N ILE A 342 39.62 -2.88 11.50
CA ILE A 342 39.59 -4.13 10.73
C ILE A 342 40.12 -3.90 9.31
N VAL A 343 39.92 -2.70 8.77
CA VAL A 343 40.52 -2.28 7.50
C VAL A 343 41.37 -1.02 7.67
N SER A 344 42.31 -0.82 6.76
CA SER A 344 43.13 0.38 6.70
C SER A 344 43.39 0.78 5.24
N ARG A 345 43.87 2.00 5.03
CA ARG A 345 44.25 2.48 3.69
C ARG A 345 45.76 2.44 3.51
N ASP A 346 46.19 1.93 2.36
CA ASP A 346 47.57 1.99 1.93
C ASP A 346 47.97 3.43 1.54
N SER A 347 49.25 3.67 1.32
CA SER A 347 49.85 4.92 0.82
C SER A 347 49.19 5.48 -0.46
N ILE A 348 48.58 4.61 -1.27
CA ILE A 348 47.91 4.93 -2.55
C ILE A 348 46.36 5.01 -2.36
N GLY A 349 45.86 4.90 -1.12
CA GLY A 349 44.42 5.01 -0.81
C GLY A 349 43.60 3.73 -1.03
N ARG A 350 44.24 2.60 -1.39
CA ARG A 350 43.59 1.29 -1.50
C ARG A 350 43.26 0.74 -0.12
N ILE A 351 42.10 0.13 0.01
CA ILE A 351 41.60 -0.47 1.24
C ILE A 351 42.20 -1.88 1.37
N LEU A 352 42.70 -2.20 2.55
CA LEU A 352 43.23 -3.51 2.91
C LEU A 352 42.59 -3.98 4.22
N CYS A 353 42.22 -5.26 4.29
CA CYS A 353 41.68 -5.85 5.50
C CYS A 353 42.75 -6.61 6.30
N VAL A 354 42.55 -6.72 7.61
CA VAL A 354 43.31 -7.65 8.45
C VAL A 354 42.84 -9.09 8.19
N PRO A 355 43.65 -10.12 8.48
CA PRO A 355 43.21 -11.51 8.39
C PRO A 355 42.03 -11.81 9.34
N LEU A 356 41.16 -12.75 8.96
CA LEU A 356 39.94 -13.11 9.71
C LEU A 356 40.19 -13.40 11.19
N LYS A 357 41.27 -14.10 11.53
CA LYS A 357 41.64 -14.37 12.93
C LYS A 357 41.81 -13.08 13.72
N ARG A 358 42.51 -12.11 13.15
CA ARG A 358 42.74 -10.81 13.80
C ARG A 358 41.47 -9.97 13.84
N ALA A 359 40.64 -10.01 12.80
CA ALA A 359 39.35 -9.33 12.81
C ALA A 359 38.46 -9.84 13.95
N ASN A 360 38.38 -11.16 14.15
CA ASN A 360 37.62 -11.76 15.26
C ASN A 360 38.17 -11.37 16.64
N GLU A 361 39.49 -11.30 16.80
CA GLU A 361 40.11 -10.80 18.04
C GLU A 361 39.73 -9.34 18.33
N ILE A 362 39.61 -8.50 17.30
CA ILE A 362 39.27 -7.08 17.43
C ILE A 362 37.78 -6.90 17.76
N ILE A 363 36.89 -7.66 17.11
CA ILE A 363 35.45 -7.63 17.39
C ILE A 363 35.16 -8.17 18.79
N GLY A 364 35.93 -9.17 19.23
CA GLY A 364 35.78 -9.81 20.53
C GLY A 364 34.64 -10.84 20.54
N THR A 365 34.37 -11.39 21.74
CA THR A 365 33.30 -12.37 21.95
C THR A 365 31.94 -11.70 21.97
N THR A 366 30.99 -12.22 21.21
CA THR A 366 29.62 -11.72 21.21
C THR A 366 28.85 -12.20 22.46
N THR A 367 27.79 -11.49 22.82
CA THR A 367 26.91 -11.90 23.93
C THR A 367 26.30 -13.27 23.68
N GLU A 368 25.97 -13.61 22.43
CA GLU A 368 25.46 -14.93 22.06
C GLU A 368 26.50 -16.02 22.28
N GLU A 369 27.76 -15.79 21.92
CA GLU A 369 28.84 -16.74 22.21
C GLU A 369 29.03 -16.95 23.71
N LEU A 370 28.91 -15.88 24.51
CA LEU A 370 28.96 -15.99 25.97
C LEU A 370 27.78 -16.78 26.54
N VAL A 371 26.57 -16.58 26.02
CA VAL A 371 25.37 -17.32 26.42
C VAL A 371 25.46 -18.80 26.01
N LEU A 372 25.91 -19.10 24.80
CA LEU A 372 26.11 -20.47 24.33
C LEU A 372 27.19 -21.17 25.15
N ARG A 373 28.30 -20.49 25.45
CA ARG A 373 29.33 -21.02 26.36
C ARG A 373 28.79 -21.26 27.77
N ALA A 374 27.93 -20.39 28.27
CA ALA A 374 27.30 -20.55 29.58
C ALA A 374 26.27 -21.70 29.61
N GLN A 375 25.54 -21.93 28.52
CA GLN A 375 24.60 -23.06 28.39
C GLN A 375 25.31 -24.41 28.19
N GLN A 376 26.48 -24.40 27.54
CA GLN A 376 27.33 -25.58 27.34
C GLN A 376 28.25 -25.87 28.52
N ALA A 377 28.45 -24.91 29.43
CA ALA A 377 29.12 -25.16 30.70
C ALA A 377 28.23 -26.12 31.50
N PRO A 378 28.75 -27.31 31.91
CA PRO A 378 27.97 -28.22 32.72
C PRO A 378 27.56 -27.51 34.00
N ALA A 379 26.28 -27.62 34.38
CA ALA A 379 25.81 -27.21 35.69
C ALA A 379 26.75 -27.85 36.73
N GLY A 380 27.49 -27.02 37.44
CA GLY A 380 28.66 -27.44 38.21
C GLY A 380 28.38 -28.64 39.10
N SER A 381 29.25 -29.64 38.92
CA SER A 381 29.69 -30.61 39.93
C SER A 381 30.22 -29.94 41.18
#